data_AF-A0A448VH99-F1
#
_entry.id   AF-A0A448VH99-F1
#
_cell.length_a   1.000
_cell.length_b   1.000
_cell.length_c   1.000
_cell.angle_alpha   90.00
_cell.angle_beta   90.00
_cell.angle_gamma   90.00
#
_symmetry.space_group_name_H-M   'P 1'
#
loop_
_entity.id
_entity.type
_entity.pdbx_description
1 polymer ?
#
loop_
_entity_poly.entity_id
_entity_poly.type
_entity_poly.pdbx_seq_one_letter_code
_entity_poly.pdbx_strand_id
1 'polypeptide(L)'
;MDTKTKIRLGGLALLATAVLSLILVLFTDSWPIAILLAVIIMAAVAGGMIWASRRQQKQFIERLKKFDIDPENGKVSEPNLRRMYHSGGQAQKDAVTIMCLARQCSVDEAHKFFKHRPTKQELNQMAAQQSRGQRRPFR
;
A
#
# COMPACT_ATOMS: atom_id res chain seq x y z
N MET A 1 -0.30 -11.90 -2.41
CA MET A 1 -1.56 -12.33 -1.76
C MET A 1 -1.50 -13.84 -1.60
N ASP A 2 -1.34 -14.32 -0.37
CA ASP A 2 -1.34 -15.74 -0.06
C ASP A 2 -2.62 -16.45 -0.50
N THR A 3 -2.49 -17.71 -0.90
CA THR A 3 -3.61 -18.58 -1.32
C THR A 3 -4.68 -18.68 -0.22
N LYS A 4 -4.26 -18.73 1.05
CA LYS A 4 -5.13 -18.72 2.23
C LYS A 4 -5.99 -17.45 2.31
N THR A 5 -5.42 -16.30 1.95
CA THR A 5 -6.10 -15.00 1.95
C THR A 5 -7.12 -14.90 0.82
N LYS A 6 -6.80 -15.45 -0.36
CA LYS A 6 -7.75 -15.57 -1.49
C LYS A 6 -8.96 -16.42 -1.12
N ILE A 7 -8.74 -17.57 -0.48
CA ILE A 7 -9.82 -18.47 -0.05
C ILE A 7 -10.71 -17.80 0.99
N ARG A 8 -10.11 -17.11 1.97
CA ARG A 8 -10.88 -16.36 2.98
C ARG A 8 -11.72 -15.26 2.35
N LEU A 9 -11.14 -14.44 1.47
CA LEU A 9 -11.87 -13.38 0.76
C LEU A 9 -12.98 -13.94 -0.14
N GLY A 10 -12.70 -15.02 -0.87
CA GLY A 10 -13.70 -15.69 -1.71
C GLY A 10 -14.87 -16.26 -0.88
N GLY A 11 -14.57 -16.91 0.25
CA GLY A 11 -15.59 -17.40 1.18
C GLY A 11 -16.41 -16.26 1.79
N LEU A 12 -15.78 -15.16 2.19
CA LEU A 12 -16.46 -13.98 2.74
C LEU A 12 -17.35 -13.30 1.69
N ALA A 13 -16.90 -13.21 0.44
CA ALA A 13 -17.70 -12.68 -0.66
C ALA A 13 -18.91 -13.57 -0.97
N LEU A 14 -18.75 -14.90 -0.94
CA LEU A 14 -19.86 -15.85 -1.09
C LEU A 14 -20.89 -15.68 0.03
N LEU A 15 -20.44 -15.64 1.29
CA LEU A 15 -21.32 -15.42 2.44
C LEU A 15 -22.05 -14.08 2.34
N ALA A 16 -21.33 -13.00 2.01
CA ALA A 16 -21.93 -11.68 1.85
C ALA A 16 -22.99 -11.67 0.74
N THR A 17 -22.72 -12.32 -0.39
CA THR A 17 -23.67 -12.44 -1.52
C THR A 17 -24.91 -13.23 -1.11
N ALA A 18 -24.75 -14.33 -0.37
CA ALA A 18 -25.86 -15.18 0.10
C ALA A 18 -26.73 -14.48 1.14
N VAL A 19 -26.14 -13.72 2.06
CA VAL A 19 -26.88 -12.90 3.03
C VAL A 19 -27.65 -11.79 2.29
N LEU A 20 -27.01 -11.14 1.32
CA LEU A 20 -27.64 -10.08 0.55
C LEU A 20 -28.80 -10.60 -0.31
N SER A 21 -28.65 -11.78 -0.92
CA SER A 21 -29.75 -12.39 -1.69
C SER A 21 -30.92 -12.78 -0.80
N LEU A 22 -30.68 -13.33 0.40
CA LEU A 22 -31.73 -13.63 1.39
C LEU A 22 -32.50 -12.37 1.80
N ILE A 23 -31.80 -11.25 2.01
CA ILE A 23 -32.45 -9.97 2.31
C ILE A 23 -33.28 -9.50 1.11
N LEU A 24 -32.73 -9.56 -0.10
CA LEU A 24 -33.42 -9.09 -1.30
C LEU A 24 -34.67 -9.91 -1.64
N VAL A 25 -34.68 -11.22 -1.35
CA VAL A 25 -35.86 -12.08 -1.53
C VAL A 25 -37.06 -11.57 -0.71
N LEU A 26 -36.85 -10.91 0.43
CA LEU A 26 -37.94 -10.32 1.21
C LEU A 26 -38.62 -9.14 0.50
N PHE A 27 -37.97 -8.53 -0.49
CA PHE A 27 -38.46 -7.37 -1.23
C PHE A 27 -38.81 -7.66 -2.69
N THR A 28 -38.45 -8.83 -3.21
CA THR A 28 -38.73 -9.24 -4.60
C THR A 28 -39.53 -10.54 -4.64
N ASP A 29 -40.69 -10.52 -5.29
CA ASP A 29 -41.59 -11.69 -5.44
C ASP A 29 -40.94 -12.88 -6.16
N SER A 30 -39.83 -12.65 -6.87
CA SER A 30 -39.10 -13.68 -7.60
C SER A 30 -37.68 -13.86 -7.05
N TRP A 31 -37.46 -15.02 -6.42
CA TRP A 31 -36.15 -15.44 -5.93
C TRP A 31 -34.99 -15.41 -6.96
N PRO A 32 -35.18 -15.71 -8.27
CA PRO A 32 -34.07 -15.58 -9.23
C PRO A 32 -33.63 -14.12 -9.45
N ILE A 33 -34.56 -13.15 -9.39
CA ILE A 33 -34.22 -11.73 -9.56
C ILE A 33 -33.42 -11.24 -8.34
N ALA A 34 -33.76 -11.68 -7.13
CA ALA A 34 -32.99 -11.35 -5.92
C ALA A 34 -31.53 -11.79 -6.01
N ILE A 35 -31.29 -13.02 -6.50
CA ILE A 35 -29.94 -13.56 -6.67
C ILE A 35 -29.17 -12.76 -7.73
N LEU A 36 -29.82 -12.47 -8.87
CA LEU A 36 -29.20 -11.69 -9.95
C LEU A 36 -28.77 -10.30 -9.45
N LEU A 37 -29.64 -9.61 -8.71
CA LEU A 37 -29.35 -8.30 -8.13
C LEU A 37 -28.20 -8.37 -7.12
N ALA A 38 -28.19 -9.38 -6.24
CA ALA A 38 -27.11 -9.55 -5.26
C ALA A 38 -25.75 -9.72 -5.94
N VAL A 39 -25.68 -10.52 -7.01
CA VAL A 39 -24.44 -10.71 -7.78
C VAL A 39 -23.99 -9.41 -8.45
N ILE A 40 -24.91 -8.65 -9.07
CA ILE A 40 -24.59 -7.36 -9.70
C ILE A 40 -24.03 -6.37 -8.68
N ILE A 41 -24.67 -6.25 -7.51
CA ILE A 41 -24.22 -5.35 -6.44
C ILE A 41 -22.82 -5.76 -5.96
N MET A 42 -22.60 -7.05 -5.71
CA MET A 42 -21.30 -7.54 -5.25
C MET A 42 -20.20 -7.34 -6.31
N ALA A 43 -20.53 -7.51 -7.59
CA ALA A 43 -19.61 -7.22 -8.70
C ALA A 43 -19.26 -5.72 -8.77
N ALA A 44 -20.25 -4.83 -8.60
CA ALA A 44 -20.04 -3.39 -8.57
C ALA A 44 -19.16 -2.96 -7.38
N VAL A 45 -19.41 -3.51 -6.18
CA VAL A 45 -18.61 -3.24 -4.97
C VAL A 45 -17.17 -3.73 -5.15
N ALA A 46 -16.97 -4.96 -5.64
CA ALA A 46 -15.65 -5.51 -5.89
C ALA A 46 -14.90 -4.69 -6.96
N GLY A 47 -15.58 -4.33 -8.04
CA GLY A 47 -15.04 -3.47 -9.10
C GLY A 47 -14.64 -2.09 -8.58
N GLY A 48 -15.50 -1.46 -7.78
CA GLY A 48 -15.24 -0.16 -7.14
C GLY A 48 -14.03 -0.20 -6.19
N MET A 49 -13.92 -1.25 -5.37
CA MET A 49 -12.77 -1.49 -4.50
C MET A 49 -11.46 -1.64 -5.28
N ILE A 50 -11.46 -2.44 -6.37
CA ILE A 50 -10.27 -2.62 -7.22
C ILE A 50 -9.87 -1.30 -7.87
N TRP A 51 -10.84 -0.55 -8.40
CA TRP A 51 -10.58 0.75 -9.03
C TRP A 51 -10.02 1.76 -8.02
N ALA A 52 -10.63 1.87 -6.84
CA ALA A 52 -10.16 2.74 -5.77
C ALA A 52 -8.75 2.36 -5.32
N SER A 53 -8.48 1.07 -5.16
CA SER A 53 -7.16 0.54 -4.80
C SER A 53 -6.10 0.92 -5.85
N ARG A 54 -6.39 0.71 -7.15
CA ARG A 54 -5.47 1.11 -8.24
C ARG A 54 -5.24 2.62 -8.26
N ARG A 55 -6.27 3.42 -7.98
CA ARG A 55 -6.15 4.88 -7.91
C ARG A 55 -5.27 5.32 -6.75
N GLN A 56 -5.41 4.69 -5.58
CA GLN A 56 -4.52 4.93 -4.45
C GLN A 56 -3.09 4.57 -4.81
N GLN A 57 -2.84 3.39 -5.39
CA GLN A 57 -1.50 2.98 -5.80
C GLN A 57 -0.82 4.00 -6.73
N LYS A 58 -1.55 4.58 -7.69
CA LYS A 58 -1.00 5.66 -8.55
C LYS A 58 -0.58 6.88 -7.74
N GLN A 59 -1.43 7.35 -6.83
CA GLN A 59 -1.10 8.50 -5.97
C GLN A 59 0.09 8.20 -5.03
N PHE A 60 0.20 6.97 -4.54
CA PHE A 60 1.36 6.52 -3.77
C PHE A 60 2.65 6.59 -4.60
N ILE A 61 2.64 6.06 -5.84
CA ILE A 61 3.80 6.10 -6.75
C ILE A 61 4.18 7.55 -7.08
N GLU A 62 3.21 8.42 -7.37
CA GLU A 62 3.47 9.84 -7.62
C GLU A 62 4.11 10.54 -6.42
N ARG A 63 3.64 10.25 -5.19
CA ARG A 63 4.28 10.76 -3.97
C ARG A 63 5.70 10.25 -3.82
N LEU A 64 5.96 8.98 -4.13
CA LEU A 64 7.31 8.41 -4.06
C LEU A 64 8.26 9.03 -5.10
N LYS A 65 7.76 9.26 -6.31
CA LYS A 65 8.51 9.95 -7.37
C LYS A 65 8.90 11.37 -6.95
N LYS A 66 8.05 12.09 -6.22
CA LYS A 66 8.38 13.42 -5.67
C LYS A 66 9.61 13.41 -4.75
N PHE A 67 9.87 12.30 -4.07
CA PHE A 67 11.01 12.15 -3.16
C PHE A 67 12.20 11.40 -3.79
N ASP A 68 12.18 11.14 -5.10
CA ASP A 68 13.21 10.35 -5.81
C ASP A 68 13.41 8.97 -5.13
N ILE A 69 12.28 8.32 -4.81
CA ILE A 69 12.22 6.97 -4.28
C ILE A 69 11.59 6.10 -5.34
N ASP A 70 12.35 5.16 -5.88
CA ASP A 70 11.88 4.27 -6.94
C ASP A 70 11.96 2.81 -6.46
N PRO A 71 10.85 2.24 -5.93
CA PRO A 71 10.84 0.93 -5.31
C PRO A 71 11.07 -0.21 -6.33
N GLU A 72 10.68 -0.04 -7.59
CA GLU A 72 10.91 -1.05 -8.65
C GLU A 72 12.38 -1.14 -9.05
N ASN A 73 13.08 0.00 -9.07
CA ASN A 73 14.49 0.08 -9.47
C ASN A 73 15.46 -0.10 -8.30
N GLY A 74 14.96 -0.42 -7.09
CA GLY A 74 15.76 -0.55 -5.87
C GLY A 74 16.37 0.77 -5.37
N LYS A 75 15.94 1.92 -5.89
CA LYS A 75 16.42 3.25 -5.48
C LYS A 75 15.66 3.74 -4.26
N VAL A 76 15.70 2.98 -3.17
CA VAL A 76 15.14 3.38 -1.89
C VAL A 76 16.29 3.93 -1.04
N SER A 77 16.52 5.24 -1.12
CA SER A 77 17.58 5.86 -0.32
C SER A 77 17.05 6.29 1.06
N GLU A 78 17.76 5.89 2.11
CA GLU A 78 17.41 6.17 3.50
C GLU A 78 17.23 7.68 3.79
N PRO A 79 18.04 8.58 3.22
CA PRO A 79 17.84 10.03 3.36
C PRO A 79 16.57 10.56 2.68
N ASN A 80 16.15 9.99 1.54
CA ASN A 80 14.91 10.38 0.86
C ASN A 80 13.69 9.92 1.66
N LEU A 81 13.71 8.68 2.16
CA LEU A 81 12.70 8.15 3.08
C LEU A 81 12.55 9.02 4.33
N ARG A 82 13.66 9.53 4.86
CA ARG A 82 13.65 10.40 6.03
C ARG A 82 13.09 11.78 5.74
N ARG A 83 13.41 12.37 4.58
CA ARG A 83 12.74 13.60 4.09
C ARG A 83 11.23 13.38 3.92
N MET A 84 10.84 12.23 3.38
CA MET A 84 9.44 11.84 3.24
C MET A 84 8.76 11.68 4.62
N TYR A 85 9.42 11.07 5.60
CA TYR A 85 8.91 10.93 6.97
C TYR A 85 8.68 12.30 7.63
N HIS A 86 9.62 13.23 7.51
CA HIS A 86 9.52 14.56 8.10
C HIS A 86 8.55 15.50 7.37
N SER A 87 8.14 15.17 6.13
CA SER A 87 7.11 15.93 5.42
C SER A 87 5.70 15.81 6.04
N GLY A 88 5.49 14.83 6.92
CA GLY A 88 4.25 14.66 7.67
C GLY A 88 3.09 14.13 6.82
N GLY A 89 1.93 13.98 7.48
CA GLY A 89 0.69 13.55 6.82
C GLY A 89 0.74 12.13 6.24
N GLN A 90 0.24 11.96 5.02
CA GLN A 90 0.18 10.65 4.35
C GLN A 90 1.58 10.14 3.97
N ALA A 91 2.50 11.04 3.59
CA ALA A 91 3.86 10.67 3.22
C ALA A 91 4.65 10.03 4.38
N GLN A 92 4.37 10.43 5.63
CA GLN A 92 4.99 9.82 6.81
C GLN A 92 4.62 8.35 6.97
N LYS A 93 3.34 8.01 6.77
CA LYS A 93 2.83 6.63 6.86
C LYS A 93 3.41 5.77 5.74
N ASP A 94 3.52 6.34 4.55
CA ASP A 94 4.09 5.66 3.38
C ASP A 94 5.57 5.32 3.60
N ALA A 95 6.35 6.27 4.14
CA ALA A 95 7.77 6.06 4.46
C ALA A 95 7.97 4.93 5.50
N VAL A 96 7.14 4.91 6.54
CA VAL A 96 7.14 3.85 7.56
C VAL A 96 6.78 2.50 6.95
N THR A 97 5.75 2.46 6.10
CA THR A 97 5.31 1.23 5.43
C THR A 97 6.42 0.64 4.56
N ILE A 98 7.12 1.49 3.80
CA ILE A 98 8.24 1.06 2.95
C ILE A 98 9.39 0.53 3.80
N MET A 99 9.71 1.19 4.91
CA MET A 99 10.75 0.73 5.82
C MET A 99 10.41 -0.62 6.45
N CYS A 100 9.16 -0.80 6.91
CA CYS A 100 8.68 -2.08 7.45
C CYS A 100 8.73 -3.20 6.40
N LEU A 101 8.36 -2.91 5.15
CA LEU A 101 8.46 -3.86 4.05
C LEU A 101 9.91 -4.23 3.73
N ALA A 102 10.83 -3.26 3.80
CA ALA A 102 12.24 -3.48 3.49
C ALA A 102 13.01 -4.26 4.57
N ARG A 103 12.69 -4.04 5.86
CA ARG A 103 13.45 -4.61 7.00
C ARG A 103 12.67 -5.59 7.87
N GLN A 104 11.42 -5.92 7.55
CA GLN A 104 10.54 -6.77 8.37
C GLN A 104 10.41 -6.27 9.83
N CYS A 105 10.40 -4.95 10.03
CA CYS A 105 10.32 -4.34 11.36
C CYS A 105 8.88 -4.04 11.78
N SER A 106 8.65 -3.92 13.09
CA SER A 106 7.39 -3.39 13.63
C SER A 106 7.24 -1.88 13.36
N VAL A 107 6.00 -1.38 13.35
CA VAL A 107 5.68 0.04 13.05
C VAL A 107 6.35 0.98 14.06
N ASP A 108 6.40 0.59 15.33
CA ASP A 108 7.01 1.39 16.39
C ASP A 108 8.54 1.47 16.27
N GLU A 109 9.19 0.38 15.84
CA GLU A 109 10.63 0.37 15.57
C GLU A 109 10.98 1.26 14.38
N ALA A 110 10.16 1.25 13.33
CA ALA A 110 10.34 2.14 12.19
C ALA A 110 10.21 3.62 12.62
N HIS A 111 9.27 3.96 13.49
CA HIS A 111 9.17 5.31 14.06
C HIS A 111 10.38 5.70 14.91
N LYS A 112 10.91 4.78 15.74
CA LYS A 112 12.13 5.02 16.53
C LYS A 112 13.33 5.28 15.63
N PHE A 113 13.45 4.52 14.53
CA PHE A 113 14.50 4.70 13.54
C PHE A 113 14.48 6.11 12.92
N PHE A 114 13.31 6.57 12.44
CA PHE A 114 13.22 7.90 11.82
C PHE A 114 13.36 9.05 12.84
N LYS A 115 12.92 8.85 14.09
CA LYS A 115 13.08 9.81 15.19
C LYS A 115 14.52 9.91 15.68
N HIS A 116 15.30 8.83 15.57
CA HIS A 116 16.71 8.85 15.92
C HIS A 116 17.45 9.86 15.04
N ARG A 117 18.21 10.78 15.66
CA ARG A 117 19.08 11.71 14.91
C ARG A 117 20.44 11.02 14.72
N PRO A 118 20.81 10.62 13.49
CA PRO A 118 22.10 10.05 13.23
C PRO A 118 23.18 11.08 13.56
N THR A 119 24.27 10.58 14.09
CA THR A 119 25.45 11.37 14.41
C THR A 119 26.11 11.87 13.12
N LYS A 120 26.92 12.93 13.19
CA LYS A 120 27.62 13.49 12.01
C LYS A 120 28.48 12.45 11.28
N GLN A 121 29.00 11.46 12.00
CA GLN A 121 29.79 10.36 11.44
C GLN A 121 28.94 9.42 10.58
N GLU A 122 27.76 9.01 11.08
CA GLU A 122 26.83 8.16 10.33
C GLU A 122 26.27 8.90 9.11
N LEU A 123 26.00 10.19 9.24
CA LEU A 123 25.53 11.02 8.11
C LEU A 123 26.57 11.05 6.96
N ASN A 124 27.86 11.18 7.31
CA ASN A 124 28.95 11.15 6.33
C ASN A 124 29.12 9.76 5.69
N GLN A 125 28.90 8.67 6.44
CA GLN A 125 28.93 7.31 5.90
C GLN A 125 27.75 7.04 4.95
N MET A 126 26.54 7.51 5.30
CA MET A 126 25.36 7.43 4.44
C MET A 126 25.53 8.26 3.16
N ALA A 127 26.09 9.48 3.27
CA ALA A 127 26.40 10.32 2.11
C ALA A 127 27.50 9.69 1.21
N ALA A 128 28.47 9.00 1.81
CA ALA A 128 29.49 8.26 1.07
C ALA A 128 28.89 7.04 0.33
N GLN A 129 27.90 6.36 0.90
CA GLN A 129 27.19 5.27 0.23
C GLN A 129 26.29 5.78 -0.90
N GLN A 130 25.56 6.89 -0.69
CA GLN A 130 24.75 7.50 -1.74
C GLN A 130 25.58 8.05 -2.91
N SER A 131 26.72 8.68 -2.64
CA SER A 131 27.61 9.20 -3.70
C SER A 131 28.27 8.09 -4.52
N ARG A 132 28.49 6.90 -3.94
CA ARG A 132 28.93 5.71 -4.68
C ARG A 132 27.85 5.16 -5.63
N GLY A 133 26.56 5.32 -5.30
CA GLY A 133 25.45 4.91 -6.16
C GLY A 133 25.06 5.93 -7.25
N GLN A 134 25.35 7.22 -7.03
CA GLN A 134 25.04 8.30 -7.99
C GLN A 134 26.12 8.59 -9.03
N ARG A 135 27.32 8.00 -8.90
CA ARG A 135 28.34 8.04 -9.96
C ARG A 135 28.00 7.06 -11.09
N ARG A 136 26.94 7.35 -11.87
CA ARG A 136 26.89 6.89 -13.26
C ARG A 136 27.59 7.94 -14.12
N PRO A 137 28.55 7.54 -14.98
CA PRO A 137 29.35 8.46 -15.76
C PRO A 137 28.47 9.20 -16.78
N PHE A 138 28.75 10.48 -16.94
CA PHE A 138 28.34 11.25 -18.12
C PHE A 138 28.85 10.51 -19.36
N ARG A 139 27.95 10.06 -20.24
CA ARG A 139 28.28 9.69 -21.61
C ARG A 139 27.12 10.02 -22.51
#